data_AF-A0A7C6BPQ5-F1
#
_entry.id   AF-A0A7C6BPQ5-F1
#
_cell.length_a   1.000
_cell.length_b   1.000
_cell.length_c   1.000
_cell.angle_alpha   90.00
_cell.angle_beta   90.00
_cell.angle_gamma   90.00
#
_symmetry.space_group_name_H-M   'P 1'
#
loop_
_entity.id
_entity.type
_entity.pdbx_description
1 polymer ?
#
loop_
_entity_poly.entity_id
_entity_poly.type
_entity_poly.pdbx_seq_one_letter_code
_entity_poly.pdbx_strand_id
1 'polypeptide(L)'
;MKKFLAILLALLFVVALFGCAAKEPQGGDNKDPKPTSTGSPAPGTPDDGPEFPKYVGYYDPDFDYTKFPKYKIAFLSMTAGELWDAFDIAYENWANKVNIAYTNIWAPTQYSAEEFISGMQTFVDQGYDGLILEGGVQNYERIDEILSEQDVHWLSGLGAARTMSGDNRLLRPQIGFDNYTVGMTTVDLLVEWKEETWPDVPWEKVGMLVLDFSYAADIHTRAIGMEQRWAELFPEFGSYDPAPDKNPENFYIGDIATATNPDQTAAQNLATQFLSNPPKDIDVWLIGTPADLYSVGAANAAEKLGMTDTVCTACQGGVALASRFDSGIDDAWRFAIFTSQQIYAEPIICMLWAFMSGQATPDTIYPEWVDVNDKGDVKDENGNVIEEHNYPKMMLPVQVIDKDNYQAYLEWTDLYAFGPGEEGVWKYEPVTDINLFSAKMDPPEYYKIKK
;
A
#
# COMPACT_ATOMS: atom_id res chain seq x y z
N MET A 1 -41.61 -11.11 -22.58
CA MET A 1 -41.14 -9.99 -21.73
C MET A 1 -39.82 -9.38 -22.21
N LYS A 2 -38.76 -10.14 -22.49
CA LYS A 2 -37.47 -9.58 -22.97
C LYS A 2 -37.52 -8.82 -24.31
N LYS A 3 -38.41 -9.20 -25.24
CA LYS A 3 -38.55 -8.52 -26.55
C LYS A 3 -39.37 -7.21 -26.51
N PHE A 4 -40.19 -7.01 -25.48
CA PHE A 4 -40.99 -5.79 -25.32
C PHE A 4 -40.18 -4.68 -24.65
N LEU A 5 -39.26 -5.05 -23.74
CA LEU A 5 -38.33 -4.13 -23.07
C LEU A 5 -37.30 -3.55 -24.05
N ALA A 6 -36.80 -4.35 -25.00
CA ALA A 6 -35.86 -3.89 -26.03
C ALA A 6 -36.48 -2.87 -26.99
N ILE A 7 -37.78 -3.01 -27.32
CA ILE A 7 -38.50 -2.05 -28.15
C ILE A 7 -38.77 -0.74 -27.39
N LEU A 8 -39.03 -0.82 -26.08
CA LEU A 8 -39.22 0.36 -25.23
C LEU A 8 -37.91 1.16 -25.05
N LEU A 9 -36.77 0.48 -24.89
CA LEU A 9 -35.44 1.08 -24.80
C LEU A 9 -35.01 1.73 -26.12
N ALA A 10 -35.30 1.08 -27.26
CA ALA A 10 -35.03 1.64 -28.58
C ALA A 10 -35.89 2.88 -28.88
N LEU A 11 -37.14 2.94 -28.40
CA LEU A 11 -38.02 4.11 -28.55
C LEU A 11 -37.60 5.28 -27.64
N LEU A 12 -37.01 5.03 -26.46
CA LEU A 12 -36.47 6.06 -25.58
C LEU A 12 -35.21 6.73 -26.15
N PHE A 13 -34.36 5.98 -26.86
CA PHE A 13 -33.17 6.53 -27.53
C PHE A 13 -33.51 7.44 -28.72
N VAL A 14 -34.58 7.16 -29.46
CA VAL A 14 -34.98 7.97 -30.63
C VAL A 14 -35.61 9.31 -30.21
N VAL A 15 -36.18 9.41 -29.00
CA VAL A 15 -36.75 10.66 -28.46
C VAL A 15 -35.67 11.58 -27.84
N ALA A 16 -34.53 11.03 -27.42
CA ALA A 16 -33.37 11.81 -26.94
C ALA A 16 -32.55 12.47 -28.08
N LEU A 17 -32.67 11.97 -29.32
CA LEU A 17 -31.85 12.39 -30.47
C LEU A 17 -32.41 13.58 -31.28
N PHE A 18 -33.57 14.13 -30.93
CA PHE A 18 -34.15 15.33 -31.59
C PHE A 18 -34.35 16.53 -30.65
N GLY A 19 -33.75 16.47 -29.45
CA GLY A 19 -33.93 17.45 -28.39
C GLY A 19 -32.77 18.40 -28.15
N CYS A 20 -31.90 18.69 -29.13
CA CYS A 20 -30.97 19.83 -29.08
C CYS A 20 -30.32 20.06 -30.45
N ALA A 21 -31.01 20.77 -31.34
CA ALA A 21 -30.37 21.45 -32.46
C ALA A 21 -30.46 22.96 -32.26
N ALA A 22 -29.30 23.61 -32.48
CA ALA A 22 -29.06 25.04 -32.73
C ALA A 22 -28.53 25.89 -31.55
N LYS A 23 -27.20 26.08 -31.51
CA LYS A 23 -26.54 27.32 -31.95
C LYS A 23 -25.00 27.26 -31.82
N GLU A 24 -24.32 27.31 -32.96
CA GLU A 24 -23.00 27.95 -33.16
C GLU A 24 -23.13 29.50 -32.98
N PRO A 25 -22.04 30.32 -32.85
CA PRO A 25 -20.74 30.11 -33.53
C PRO A 25 -19.44 30.59 -32.83
N GLN A 26 -18.34 30.26 -33.54
CA GLN A 26 -17.12 31.06 -33.81
C GLN A 26 -15.90 30.96 -32.87
N GLY A 27 -14.83 30.40 -33.44
CA GLY A 27 -13.48 30.38 -32.91
C GLY A 27 -12.66 31.65 -33.17
N GLY A 28 -11.47 31.65 -32.58
CA GLY A 28 -10.41 32.63 -32.79
C GLY A 28 -9.12 32.18 -32.09
N ASP A 29 -8.14 31.76 -32.88
CA ASP A 29 -6.73 31.60 -32.48
C ASP A 29 -6.14 32.91 -31.93
N ASN A 30 -5.36 32.83 -30.84
CA ASN A 30 -3.91 33.10 -30.82
C ASN A 30 -3.38 33.58 -29.46
N LYS A 31 -2.34 32.86 -29.03
CA LYS A 31 -1.08 33.32 -28.40
C LYS A 31 -1.06 33.67 -26.90
N ASP A 32 -0.30 32.83 -26.22
CA ASP A 32 0.38 33.05 -24.94
C ASP A 32 1.09 34.41 -24.85
N PRO A 33 0.96 35.12 -23.72
CA PRO A 33 1.94 36.11 -23.31
C PRO A 33 2.96 35.48 -22.34
N LYS A 34 4.23 35.54 -22.73
CA LYS A 34 5.40 35.42 -21.82
C LYS A 34 5.23 36.37 -20.61
N PRO A 35 5.64 35.97 -19.39
CA PRO A 35 5.65 36.89 -18.26
C PRO A 35 6.83 37.86 -18.38
N THR A 36 6.53 39.16 -18.30
CA THR A 36 7.54 40.22 -18.17
C THR A 36 7.61 40.62 -16.71
N SER A 37 8.72 40.32 -16.04
CA SER A 37 9.03 40.88 -14.72
C SER A 37 9.36 42.37 -14.86
N THR A 38 8.73 43.24 -14.07
CA THR A 38 9.34 44.34 -13.28
C THR A 38 8.29 45.33 -12.83
N GLY A 39 8.00 45.35 -11.52
CA GLY A 39 7.20 46.38 -10.88
C GLY A 39 7.18 46.16 -9.38
N SER A 40 7.95 46.96 -8.64
CA SER A 40 7.98 46.95 -7.18
C SER A 40 6.58 47.24 -6.61
N PRO A 41 6.08 46.49 -5.61
CA PRO A 41 4.81 46.82 -4.98
C PRO A 41 4.93 48.03 -4.04
N ALA A 42 3.92 48.88 -4.09
CA ALA A 42 3.63 49.88 -3.06
C ALA A 42 3.20 49.20 -1.74
N PRO A 43 3.32 49.87 -0.58
CA PRO A 43 3.19 49.23 0.72
C PRO A 43 1.72 49.10 1.15
N GLY A 44 1.34 47.90 1.61
CA GLY A 44 0.17 47.67 2.46
C GLY A 44 -0.83 46.64 1.95
N THR A 45 -0.44 45.37 1.92
CA THR A 45 -1.38 44.23 2.00
C THR A 45 -1.14 43.55 3.36
N PRO A 46 -2.18 43.09 4.07
CA PRO A 46 -1.99 42.15 5.17
C PRO A 46 -1.16 40.98 4.64
N ASP A 47 -0.21 40.52 5.44
CA ASP A 47 0.57 39.33 5.13
C ASP A 47 -0.39 38.14 5.19
N ASP A 48 -0.93 37.71 4.03
CA ASP A 48 -1.94 36.63 3.93
C ASP A 48 -1.36 35.23 4.25
N GLY A 49 -0.12 35.18 4.73
CA GLY A 49 0.64 33.96 4.98
C GLY A 49 1.18 33.35 3.68
N PRO A 50 1.89 32.21 3.75
CA PRO A 50 2.30 31.49 2.56
C PRO A 50 1.07 30.99 1.78
N GLU A 51 1.16 30.95 0.45
CA GLU A 51 0.10 30.46 -0.43
C GLU A 51 -0.21 28.97 -0.21
N PHE A 52 0.82 28.20 0.15
CA PHE A 52 0.76 26.75 0.35
C PHE A 52 1.53 26.33 1.62
N PRO A 53 1.33 25.09 2.12
CA PRO A 53 2.14 24.51 3.19
C PRO A 53 3.64 24.56 2.86
N LYS A 54 4.48 24.66 3.89
CA LYS A 54 5.93 24.79 3.73
C LYS A 54 6.58 23.59 3.02
N TYR A 55 6.07 22.40 3.26
CA TYR A 55 6.57 21.15 2.70
C TYR A 55 5.47 20.48 1.88
N VAL A 56 5.68 20.39 0.57
CA VAL A 56 4.72 19.75 -0.35
C VAL A 56 4.55 18.27 0.03
N GLY A 57 3.31 17.82 0.14
CA GLY A 57 2.98 16.42 0.46
C GLY A 57 3.14 16.02 1.93
N TYR A 58 3.48 16.96 2.81
CA TYR A 58 3.52 16.69 4.25
C TYR A 58 2.57 17.61 5.00
N TYR A 59 2.14 17.18 6.19
CA TYR A 59 1.31 18.02 7.03
C TYR A 59 2.11 19.19 7.61
N ASP A 60 1.53 20.39 7.54
CA ASP A 60 2.07 21.61 8.14
C ASP A 60 1.10 22.11 9.22
N PRO A 61 1.39 21.90 10.51
CA PRO A 61 0.49 22.28 11.60
C PRO A 61 0.28 23.79 11.73
N ASP A 62 1.16 24.61 11.14
CA ASP A 62 1.08 26.07 11.18
C ASP A 62 0.31 26.64 9.97
N PHE A 63 -0.09 25.80 9.02
CA PHE A 63 -0.82 26.21 7.82
C PHE A 63 -2.34 26.14 8.00
N ASP A 64 -3.04 27.20 7.56
CA ASP A 64 -4.50 27.24 7.56
C ASP A 64 -5.09 26.64 6.27
N TYR A 65 -5.33 25.33 6.29
CA TYR A 65 -5.95 24.60 5.18
C TYR A 65 -7.39 25.04 4.87
N THR A 66 -8.05 25.80 5.74
CA THR A 66 -9.43 26.27 5.51
C THR A 66 -9.53 27.41 4.49
N LYS A 67 -8.38 27.97 4.08
CA LYS A 67 -8.29 28.95 2.99
C LYS A 67 -8.58 28.33 1.61
N PHE A 68 -8.51 27.01 1.49
CA PHE A 68 -8.80 26.27 0.27
C PHE A 68 -10.22 25.70 0.28
N PRO A 69 -10.80 25.37 -0.90
CA PRO A 69 -12.04 24.62 -0.96
C PRO A 69 -11.97 23.35 -0.11
N LYS A 70 -13.09 22.99 0.51
CA LYS A 70 -13.21 21.72 1.22
C LYS A 70 -13.36 20.59 0.20
N TYR A 71 -12.25 20.00 -0.21
CA TYR A 71 -12.23 18.88 -1.15
C TYR A 71 -12.96 17.65 -0.60
N LYS A 72 -13.46 16.80 -1.49
CA LYS A 72 -14.19 15.56 -1.16
C LYS A 72 -13.39 14.37 -1.66
N ILE A 73 -13.02 13.47 -0.75
CA ILE A 73 -12.32 12.24 -1.10
C ILE A 73 -13.05 11.01 -0.56
N ALA A 74 -12.85 9.88 -1.23
CA ALA A 74 -13.33 8.57 -0.79
C ALA A 74 -12.20 7.55 -0.83
N PHE A 75 -12.28 6.56 0.05
CA PHE A 75 -11.44 5.38 0.04
C PHE A 75 -12.23 4.18 -0.47
N LEU A 76 -11.69 3.47 -1.46
CA LEU A 76 -12.25 2.23 -1.98
C LEU A 76 -11.23 1.11 -1.89
N SER A 77 -11.68 -0.08 -1.49
CA SER A 77 -10.85 -1.30 -1.47
C SER A 77 -11.58 -2.49 -2.09
N MET A 78 -10.83 -3.40 -2.71
CA MET A 78 -11.34 -4.69 -3.21
C MET A 78 -11.81 -5.63 -2.07
N THR A 79 -11.36 -5.40 -0.85
CA THR A 79 -11.71 -6.20 0.33
C THR A 79 -11.94 -5.32 1.55
N ALA A 80 -12.66 -5.85 2.53
CA ALA A 80 -12.81 -5.26 3.86
C ALA A 80 -12.05 -6.11 4.90
N GLY A 81 -11.68 -5.53 6.04
CA GLY A 81 -10.94 -6.22 7.10
C GLY A 81 -10.18 -5.23 7.99
N GLU A 82 -9.62 -5.75 9.09
CA GLU A 82 -8.99 -4.93 10.15
C GLU A 82 -7.92 -3.96 9.64
N LEU A 83 -7.10 -4.40 8.68
CA LEU A 83 -6.11 -3.55 8.02
C LEU A 83 -6.75 -2.32 7.37
N TRP A 84 -7.85 -2.54 6.64
CA TRP A 84 -8.54 -1.49 5.89
C TRP A 84 -9.35 -0.57 6.80
N ASP A 85 -9.91 -1.10 7.88
CA ASP A 85 -10.56 -0.30 8.92
C ASP A 85 -9.55 0.61 9.62
N ALA A 86 -8.32 0.13 9.87
CA ALA A 86 -7.24 0.96 10.41
C ALA A 86 -6.82 2.07 9.43
N PHE A 87 -6.81 1.80 8.12
CA PHE A 87 -6.59 2.84 7.10
C PHE A 87 -7.73 3.85 7.05
N ASP A 88 -8.99 3.39 7.13
CA ASP A 88 -10.17 4.25 7.12
C ASP A 88 -10.10 5.31 8.23
N ILE A 89 -9.80 4.87 9.46
CA ILE A 89 -9.61 5.74 10.63
C ILE A 89 -8.44 6.71 10.39
N ALA A 90 -7.29 6.22 9.93
CA ALA A 90 -6.12 7.08 9.71
C ALA A 90 -6.37 8.12 8.62
N TYR A 91 -7.01 7.74 7.51
CA TYR A 91 -7.37 8.66 6.43
C TYR A 91 -8.37 9.70 6.90
N GLU A 92 -9.39 9.34 7.67
CA GLU A 92 -10.33 10.30 8.25
C GLU A 92 -9.61 11.33 9.14
N ASN A 93 -8.72 10.85 10.02
CA ASN A 93 -7.96 11.70 10.92
C ASN A 93 -7.11 12.74 10.18
N TRP A 94 -6.33 12.29 9.18
CA TRP A 94 -5.48 13.19 8.39
C TRP A 94 -6.31 14.09 7.49
N ALA A 95 -7.38 13.59 6.86
CA ALA A 95 -8.28 14.39 6.04
C ALA A 95 -8.88 15.57 6.82
N ASN A 96 -9.29 15.32 8.07
CA ASN A 96 -9.81 16.36 8.94
C ASN A 96 -8.77 17.47 9.22
N LYS A 97 -7.49 17.11 9.38
CA LYS A 97 -6.39 18.06 9.62
C LYS A 97 -6.10 18.96 8.42
N VAL A 98 -6.33 18.49 7.20
CA VAL A 98 -6.07 19.25 5.96
C VAL A 98 -7.33 19.77 5.26
N ASN A 99 -8.42 19.93 6.02
CA ASN A 99 -9.71 20.46 5.53
C ASN A 99 -10.31 19.67 4.35
N ILE A 100 -10.33 18.34 4.45
CA ILE A 100 -10.98 17.45 3.48
C ILE A 100 -12.26 16.86 4.07
N ALA A 101 -13.32 16.76 3.26
CA ALA A 101 -14.50 15.96 3.53
C ALA A 101 -14.23 14.51 3.12
N TYR A 102 -13.90 13.67 4.09
CA TYR A 102 -13.67 12.24 3.89
C TYR A 102 -14.97 11.44 3.86
N THR A 103 -15.01 10.41 3.03
CA THR A 103 -16.05 9.37 3.06
C THR A 103 -15.40 8.05 3.39
N ASN A 104 -15.94 7.40 4.41
CA ASN A 104 -15.47 6.11 4.89
C ASN A 104 -15.41 5.07 3.78
N ILE A 105 -14.57 4.09 4.00
CA ILE A 105 -14.24 3.02 3.09
C ILE A 105 -15.49 2.39 2.50
N TRP A 106 -15.45 2.23 1.18
CA TRP A 106 -16.39 1.40 0.46
C TRP A 106 -15.65 0.20 -0.14
N ALA A 107 -16.19 -0.99 0.05
CA ALA A 107 -15.69 -2.21 -0.54
C ALA A 107 -16.84 -3.01 -1.16
N PRO A 108 -16.60 -3.76 -2.24
CA PRO A 108 -17.61 -4.61 -2.81
C PRO A 108 -17.98 -5.72 -1.83
N THR A 109 -19.23 -6.20 -1.89
CA THR A 109 -19.72 -7.24 -0.96
C THR A 109 -18.98 -8.57 -1.16
N GLN A 110 -18.44 -8.78 -2.36
CA GLN A 110 -17.60 -9.91 -2.73
C GLN A 110 -16.37 -9.39 -3.46
N TYR A 111 -15.27 -10.15 -3.47
CA TYR A 111 -14.08 -9.81 -4.26
C TYR A 111 -14.45 -9.76 -5.76
N SER A 112 -14.72 -8.55 -6.27
CA SER A 112 -15.34 -8.33 -7.58
C SER A 112 -14.80 -7.05 -8.22
N ALA A 113 -14.03 -7.23 -9.30
CA ALA A 113 -13.49 -6.12 -10.07
C ALA A 113 -14.60 -5.27 -10.71
N GLU A 114 -15.68 -5.91 -11.20
CA GLU A 114 -16.81 -5.20 -11.82
C GLU A 114 -17.54 -4.31 -10.82
N GLU A 115 -17.82 -4.84 -9.62
CA GLU A 115 -18.45 -4.08 -8.55
C GLU A 115 -17.54 -2.94 -8.12
N PHE A 116 -16.24 -3.19 -7.96
CA PHE A 116 -15.24 -2.17 -7.60
C PHE A 116 -15.22 -1.00 -8.59
N ILE A 117 -15.08 -1.29 -9.89
CA ILE A 117 -15.02 -0.25 -10.94
C ILE A 117 -16.35 0.51 -11.03
N SER A 118 -17.50 -0.17 -10.87
CA SER A 118 -18.80 0.50 -10.84
C SER A 118 -18.97 1.39 -9.59
N GLY A 119 -18.45 0.95 -8.44
CA GLY A 119 -18.41 1.74 -7.22
C GLY A 119 -17.57 3.00 -7.41
N MET A 120 -16.35 2.85 -7.93
CA MET A 120 -15.46 3.95 -8.29
C MET A 120 -16.16 4.98 -9.18
N GLN A 121 -16.80 4.54 -10.27
CA GLN A 121 -17.54 5.45 -11.17
C GLN A 121 -18.67 6.19 -10.44
N THR A 122 -19.33 5.55 -9.47
CA THR A 122 -20.37 6.21 -8.68
C THR A 122 -19.82 7.38 -7.86
N PHE A 123 -18.62 7.26 -7.29
CA PHE A 123 -17.96 8.37 -6.59
C PHE A 123 -17.55 9.48 -7.56
N VAL A 124 -17.05 9.12 -8.75
CA VAL A 124 -16.75 10.12 -9.78
C VAL A 124 -18.01 10.90 -10.19
N ASP A 125 -19.11 10.19 -10.48
CA ASP A 125 -20.40 10.79 -10.85
C ASP A 125 -21.00 11.69 -9.74
N GLN A 126 -20.62 11.44 -8.48
CA GLN A 126 -21.02 12.26 -7.32
C GLN A 126 -20.15 13.51 -7.12
N GLY A 127 -19.15 13.75 -7.98
CA GLY A 127 -18.27 14.92 -7.95
C GLY A 127 -17.28 14.88 -6.81
N TYR A 128 -16.64 13.73 -6.59
CA TYR A 128 -15.49 13.63 -5.69
C TYR A 128 -14.24 14.19 -6.39
N ASP A 129 -13.44 14.93 -5.64
CA ASP A 129 -12.23 15.60 -6.14
C ASP A 129 -11.02 14.65 -6.18
N GLY A 130 -11.03 13.64 -5.30
CA GLY A 130 -9.94 12.66 -5.22
C GLY A 130 -10.39 11.29 -4.71
N LEU A 131 -9.67 10.24 -5.10
CA LEU A 131 -9.93 8.86 -4.69
C LEU A 131 -8.66 8.18 -4.16
N ILE A 132 -8.80 7.40 -3.10
CA ILE A 132 -7.78 6.44 -2.63
C ILE A 132 -8.27 5.05 -3.03
N LEU A 133 -7.46 4.29 -3.78
CA LEU A 133 -7.93 3.09 -4.46
C LEU A 133 -7.03 1.88 -4.21
N GLU A 134 -7.58 0.90 -3.51
CA GLU A 134 -7.02 -0.46 -3.37
C GLU A 134 -7.73 -1.41 -4.34
N GLY A 135 -7.54 -1.15 -5.63
CA GLY A 135 -8.20 -1.87 -6.71
C GLY A 135 -7.62 -3.26 -7.00
N GLY A 136 -6.47 -3.60 -6.43
CA GLY A 136 -5.73 -4.81 -6.78
C GLY A 136 -4.98 -4.67 -8.11
N VAL A 137 -3.86 -5.38 -8.22
CA VAL A 137 -2.88 -5.24 -9.33
C VAL A 137 -3.52 -5.34 -10.71
N GLN A 138 -4.53 -6.20 -10.86
CA GLN A 138 -5.24 -6.47 -12.11
C GLN A 138 -6.11 -5.31 -12.63
N ASN A 139 -6.41 -4.33 -11.78
CA ASN A 139 -7.37 -3.28 -12.12
C ASN A 139 -6.72 -1.90 -12.34
N TYR A 140 -5.46 -1.69 -11.94
CA TYR A 140 -4.85 -0.35 -11.95
C TYR A 140 -4.76 0.28 -13.35
N GLU A 141 -4.49 -0.48 -14.41
CA GLU A 141 -4.48 0.06 -15.78
C GLU A 141 -5.86 0.60 -16.17
N ARG A 142 -6.93 -0.13 -15.84
CA ARG A 142 -8.30 0.30 -16.14
C ARG A 142 -8.73 1.48 -15.27
N ILE A 143 -8.30 1.51 -14.02
CA ILE A 143 -8.53 2.64 -13.11
C ILE A 143 -7.88 3.91 -13.67
N ASP A 144 -6.60 3.83 -14.07
CA ASP A 144 -5.87 4.99 -14.59
C ASP A 144 -6.50 5.53 -15.88
N GLU A 145 -6.92 4.65 -16.79
CA GLU A 145 -7.64 5.01 -18.01
C GLU A 145 -8.93 5.79 -17.70
N ILE A 146 -9.79 5.24 -16.83
CA ILE A 146 -11.10 5.85 -16.51
C ILE A 146 -10.94 7.21 -15.82
N LEU A 147 -10.03 7.31 -14.85
CA LEU A 147 -9.90 8.51 -14.02
C LEU A 147 -9.13 9.63 -14.70
N SER A 148 -8.16 9.30 -15.57
CA SER A 148 -7.47 10.29 -16.38
C SER A 148 -8.39 10.95 -17.40
N GLU A 149 -9.37 10.22 -17.95
CA GLU A 149 -10.39 10.80 -18.85
C GLU A 149 -11.37 11.74 -18.13
N GLN A 150 -11.53 11.58 -16.81
CA GLN A 150 -12.52 12.30 -16.00
C GLN A 150 -11.90 13.40 -15.12
N ASP A 151 -10.58 13.62 -15.21
CA ASP A 151 -9.83 14.62 -14.45
C ASP A 151 -10.02 14.50 -12.92
N VAL A 152 -10.12 13.25 -12.43
CA VAL A 152 -10.21 12.96 -10.99
C VAL A 152 -8.84 12.51 -10.48
N HIS A 153 -8.36 13.18 -9.43
CA HIS A 153 -7.09 12.80 -8.80
C HIS A 153 -7.23 11.47 -8.08
N TRP A 154 -6.22 10.63 -8.13
CA TRP A 154 -6.24 9.38 -7.39
C TRP A 154 -4.84 8.91 -7.00
N LEU A 155 -4.82 8.09 -5.95
CA LEU A 155 -3.64 7.37 -5.48
C LEU A 155 -4.00 5.93 -5.13
N SER A 156 -3.00 5.06 -5.20
CA SER A 156 -3.07 3.76 -4.53
C SER A 156 -2.83 3.92 -3.02
N GLY A 157 -3.48 3.12 -2.20
CA GLY A 157 -3.42 3.16 -0.74
C GLY A 157 -2.30 2.33 -0.09
N LEU A 158 -1.98 1.14 -0.60
CA LEU A 158 -1.00 0.20 -0.05
C LEU A 158 -0.11 -0.44 -1.14
N GLY A 159 -0.62 -0.62 -2.36
CA GLY A 159 0.11 -1.24 -3.48
C GLY A 159 0.72 -0.26 -4.49
N ALA A 160 1.71 -0.67 -5.28
CA ALA A 160 2.10 0.11 -6.46
C ALA A 160 1.03 0.00 -7.55
N ALA A 161 0.52 1.15 -8.00
CA ALA A 161 -0.26 1.21 -9.23
C ALA A 161 0.68 1.01 -10.43
N ARG A 162 0.67 -0.18 -11.03
CA ARG A 162 1.55 -0.55 -12.15
C ARG A 162 0.78 -1.10 -13.33
N THR A 163 1.38 -1.00 -14.51
CA THR A 163 0.93 -1.78 -15.67
C THR A 163 1.15 -3.26 -15.39
N MET A 164 0.14 -4.10 -15.66
CA MET A 164 0.31 -5.54 -15.69
C MET A 164 0.66 -6.02 -17.09
N SER A 165 0.10 -5.36 -18.11
CA SER A 165 0.32 -5.69 -19.51
C SER A 165 1.62 -5.08 -20.04
N GLY A 166 2.75 -5.77 -19.84
CA GLY A 166 4.02 -5.41 -20.49
C GLY A 166 5.14 -5.04 -19.53
N ASP A 167 5.43 -3.74 -19.40
CA ASP A 167 6.69 -3.21 -18.86
C ASP A 167 6.72 -2.99 -17.33
N ASN A 168 5.63 -3.29 -16.62
CA ASN A 168 5.51 -3.13 -15.16
C ASN A 168 5.82 -1.71 -14.66
N ARG A 169 5.61 -0.69 -15.51
CA ARG A 169 5.86 0.71 -15.18
C ARG A 169 4.86 1.23 -14.15
N LEU A 170 5.28 2.21 -13.36
CA LEU A 170 4.38 2.97 -12.49
C LEU A 170 3.36 3.76 -13.32
N LEU A 171 2.12 3.73 -12.86
CA LEU A 171 1.02 4.55 -13.37
C LEU A 171 0.84 5.83 -12.55
N ARG A 172 1.23 5.80 -11.28
CA ARG A 172 1.12 6.91 -10.32
C ARG A 172 2.25 6.88 -9.29
N PRO A 173 2.49 8.00 -8.57
CA PRO A 173 3.33 8.04 -7.39
C PRO A 173 2.97 6.93 -6.40
N GLN A 174 3.98 6.34 -5.78
CA GLN A 174 3.84 5.25 -4.82
C GLN A 174 4.35 5.69 -3.44
N ILE A 175 3.55 5.43 -2.41
CA ILE A 175 4.03 5.29 -1.03
C ILE A 175 4.09 3.79 -0.75
N GLY A 176 5.15 3.30 -0.10
CA GLY A 176 5.33 1.88 0.13
C GLY A 176 6.53 1.55 0.99
N PHE A 177 7.14 0.40 0.73
CA PHE A 177 8.22 -0.15 1.53
C PHE A 177 9.35 -0.68 0.65
N ASP A 178 10.53 -0.84 1.24
CA ASP A 178 11.56 -1.73 0.69
C ASP A 178 11.15 -3.19 0.91
N ASN A 179 10.29 -3.71 0.02
CA ASN A 179 9.75 -5.06 0.11
C ASN A 179 10.83 -6.14 0.14
N TYR A 180 11.95 -5.91 -0.54
CA TYR A 180 13.05 -6.87 -0.56
C TYR A 180 13.72 -6.96 0.81
N THR A 181 14.12 -5.81 1.38
CA THR A 181 14.71 -5.75 2.72
C THR A 181 13.75 -6.26 3.80
N VAL A 182 12.45 -5.95 3.69
CA VAL A 182 11.42 -6.52 4.59
C VAL A 182 11.41 -8.05 4.53
N GLY A 183 11.54 -8.65 3.34
CA GLY A 183 11.68 -10.09 3.18
C GLY A 183 12.91 -10.65 3.91
N MET A 184 14.06 -9.99 3.77
CA MET A 184 15.30 -10.39 4.46
C MET A 184 15.13 -10.32 5.99
N THR A 185 14.61 -9.20 6.51
CA THR A 185 14.36 -9.02 7.94
C THR A 185 13.40 -10.07 8.49
N THR A 186 12.42 -10.52 7.70
CA THR A 186 11.50 -11.59 8.12
C THR A 186 12.25 -12.88 8.43
N VAL A 187 13.22 -13.25 7.58
CA VAL A 187 14.05 -14.44 7.81
C VAL A 187 14.94 -14.26 9.04
N ASP A 188 15.56 -13.09 9.19
CA ASP A 188 16.42 -12.81 10.34
C ASP A 188 15.67 -13.01 11.68
N LEU A 189 14.44 -12.50 11.79
CA LEU A 189 13.60 -12.66 12.99
C LEU A 189 13.23 -14.12 13.27
N LEU A 190 12.88 -14.87 12.22
CA LEU A 190 12.53 -16.28 12.35
C LEU A 190 13.74 -17.14 12.75
N VAL A 191 14.91 -16.83 12.19
CA VAL A 191 16.18 -17.48 12.52
C VAL A 191 16.57 -17.18 13.97
N GLU A 192 16.49 -15.92 14.40
CA GLU A 192 16.75 -15.52 15.79
C GLU A 192 15.85 -16.29 16.77
N TRP A 193 14.54 -16.34 16.51
CA TRP A 193 13.61 -17.11 17.35
C TRP A 193 13.98 -18.60 17.43
N LYS A 194 14.38 -19.21 16.31
CA LYS A 194 14.84 -20.61 16.29
C LYS A 194 16.06 -20.76 17.18
N GLU A 195 17.06 -19.90 17.02
CA GLU A 195 18.32 -19.98 17.75
C GLU A 195 18.13 -19.81 19.26
N GLU A 196 17.20 -18.96 19.68
CA GLU A 196 16.88 -18.75 21.10
C GLU A 196 16.02 -19.88 21.69
N THR A 197 15.00 -20.34 20.97
CA THR A 197 13.99 -21.27 21.49
C THR A 197 14.41 -22.74 21.34
N TRP A 198 15.08 -23.05 20.23
CA TRP A 198 15.45 -24.41 19.82
C TRP A 198 16.94 -24.49 19.41
N PRO A 199 17.89 -24.08 20.27
CA PRO A 199 19.32 -24.03 19.94
C PRO A 199 19.90 -25.40 19.58
N ASP A 200 19.35 -26.47 20.17
CA ASP A 200 19.82 -27.84 19.99
C ASP A 200 19.24 -28.54 18.75
N VAL A 201 18.27 -27.92 18.05
CA VAL A 201 17.71 -28.48 16.81
C VAL A 201 18.65 -28.15 15.64
N PRO A 202 19.21 -29.16 14.93
CA PRO A 202 20.10 -28.92 13.80
C PRO A 202 19.34 -28.32 12.60
N TRP A 203 19.99 -27.49 11.80
CA TRP A 203 19.36 -26.75 10.69
C TRP A 203 18.79 -27.67 9.61
N GLU A 204 19.33 -28.88 9.44
CA GLU A 204 18.80 -29.90 8.53
C GLU A 204 17.38 -30.35 8.91
N LYS A 205 16.98 -30.12 10.16
CA LYS A 205 15.64 -30.41 10.71
C LYS A 205 14.74 -29.18 10.85
N VAL A 206 15.16 -28.05 10.30
CA VAL A 206 14.38 -26.80 10.28
C VAL A 206 13.89 -26.56 8.86
N GLY A 207 12.59 -26.30 8.70
CA GLY A 207 11.99 -25.92 7.43
C GLY A 207 11.63 -24.45 7.41
N MET A 208 12.03 -23.73 6.35
CA MET A 208 11.55 -22.39 6.05
C MET A 208 10.43 -22.49 5.01
N LEU A 209 9.22 -22.07 5.36
CA LEU A 209 8.07 -21.98 4.45
C LEU A 209 7.75 -20.51 4.19
N VAL A 210 7.62 -20.13 2.94
CA VAL A 210 7.03 -18.85 2.55
C VAL A 210 5.63 -19.08 2.01
N LEU A 211 4.63 -18.40 2.60
CA LEU A 211 3.27 -18.36 2.06
C LEU A 211 3.13 -17.16 1.13
N ASP A 212 3.49 -17.34 -0.13
CA ASP A 212 3.59 -16.24 -1.10
C ASP A 212 2.27 -15.96 -1.83
N PHE A 213 2.15 -14.76 -2.41
CA PHE A 213 1.16 -14.41 -3.42
C PHE A 213 1.87 -13.85 -4.65
N SER A 214 2.39 -14.75 -5.49
CA SER A 214 3.27 -14.39 -6.61
C SER A 214 2.62 -13.51 -7.68
N TYR A 215 1.28 -13.49 -7.71
CA TYR A 215 0.51 -12.67 -8.64
C TYR A 215 0.70 -11.17 -8.41
N ALA A 216 1.02 -10.73 -7.19
CA ALA A 216 1.30 -9.34 -6.87
C ALA A 216 2.82 -9.11 -6.75
N ALA A 217 3.42 -8.43 -7.74
CA ALA A 217 4.88 -8.29 -7.85
C ALA A 217 5.55 -7.69 -6.59
N ASP A 218 4.93 -6.68 -5.97
CA ASP A 218 5.45 -6.05 -4.74
C ASP A 218 5.46 -7.03 -3.55
N ILE A 219 4.43 -7.87 -3.45
CA ILE A 219 4.32 -8.91 -2.43
C ILE A 219 5.34 -10.02 -2.70
N HIS A 220 5.41 -10.50 -3.95
CA HIS A 220 6.37 -11.53 -4.37
C HIS A 220 7.82 -11.10 -4.12
N THR A 221 8.14 -9.82 -4.26
CA THR A 221 9.48 -9.27 -3.94
C THR A 221 9.92 -9.58 -2.51
N ARG A 222 8.97 -9.68 -1.56
CA ARG A 222 9.26 -10.10 -0.17
C ARG A 222 9.69 -11.56 -0.11
N ALA A 223 9.00 -12.44 -0.83
CA ALA A 223 9.35 -13.86 -0.91
C ALA A 223 10.75 -14.06 -1.52
N ILE A 224 11.08 -13.29 -2.57
CA ILE A 224 12.44 -13.28 -3.15
C ILE A 224 13.48 -12.84 -2.11
N GLY A 225 13.20 -11.79 -1.34
CA GLY A 225 14.07 -11.34 -0.25
C GLY A 225 14.28 -12.41 0.82
N MET A 226 13.22 -13.14 1.19
CA MET A 226 13.31 -14.26 2.13
C MET A 226 14.18 -15.40 1.58
N GLU A 227 13.99 -15.80 0.32
CA GLU A 227 14.75 -16.90 -0.29
C GLU A 227 16.24 -16.56 -0.40
N GLN A 228 16.55 -15.36 -0.89
CA GLN A 228 17.94 -14.91 -1.00
C GLN A 228 18.60 -14.83 0.37
N ARG A 229 17.88 -14.31 1.37
CA ARG A 229 18.41 -14.24 2.74
C ARG A 229 18.66 -15.63 3.33
N TRP A 230 17.77 -16.58 3.10
CA TRP A 230 17.98 -17.97 3.51
C TRP A 230 19.23 -18.57 2.87
N ALA A 231 19.41 -18.39 1.56
CA ALA A 231 20.59 -18.88 0.83
C ALA A 231 21.90 -18.22 1.30
N GLU A 232 21.85 -16.95 1.72
CA GLU A 232 23.00 -16.23 2.29
C GLU A 232 23.40 -16.77 3.66
N LEU A 233 22.42 -17.04 4.52
CA LEU A 233 22.65 -17.53 5.89
C LEU A 233 23.04 -19.01 5.92
N PHE A 234 22.51 -19.81 5.00
CA PHE A 234 22.72 -21.26 4.93
C PHE A 234 23.26 -21.70 3.56
N PRO A 235 24.45 -21.26 3.16
CA PRO A 235 25.01 -21.59 1.84
C PRO A 235 25.24 -23.10 1.65
N GLU A 236 25.35 -23.87 2.73
CA GLU A 236 25.38 -25.35 2.71
C GLU A 236 24.10 -25.98 2.14
N PHE A 237 22.98 -25.27 2.19
CA PHE A 237 21.69 -25.69 1.61
C PHE A 237 21.53 -25.27 0.15
N GLY A 238 22.49 -24.53 -0.41
CA GLY A 238 22.51 -24.11 -1.81
C GLY A 238 22.31 -22.61 -1.99
N SER A 239 22.58 -22.16 -3.21
CA SER A 239 22.44 -20.76 -3.61
C SER A 239 21.04 -20.46 -4.12
N TYR A 240 20.63 -19.20 -4.03
CA TYR A 240 19.47 -18.68 -4.76
C TYR A 240 19.60 -18.94 -6.27
N ASP A 241 18.52 -19.40 -6.88
CA ASP A 241 18.34 -19.51 -8.33
C ASP A 241 16.99 -18.86 -8.67
N PRO A 242 16.93 -17.89 -9.60
CA PRO A 242 15.67 -17.24 -9.96
C PRO A 242 14.69 -18.17 -10.70
N ALA A 243 15.07 -19.42 -11.02
CA ALA A 243 14.16 -20.39 -11.60
C ALA A 243 13.13 -20.86 -10.55
N PRO A 244 11.82 -20.79 -10.84
CA PRO A 244 10.75 -21.03 -9.87
C PRO A 244 10.65 -22.49 -9.38
N ASP A 245 11.35 -23.41 -10.01
CA ASP A 245 11.41 -24.83 -9.65
C ASP A 245 12.67 -25.20 -8.84
N LYS A 246 13.48 -24.21 -8.44
CA LYS A 246 14.74 -24.43 -7.74
C LYS A 246 14.86 -23.52 -6.53
N ASN A 247 14.68 -24.13 -5.37
CA ASN A 247 14.91 -23.46 -4.09
C ASN A 247 16.13 -24.08 -3.40
N PRO A 248 16.81 -23.34 -2.49
CA PRO A 248 17.72 -23.93 -1.53
C PRO A 248 17.05 -25.08 -0.75
N GLU A 249 17.86 -26.01 -0.28
CA GLU A 249 17.42 -27.05 0.64
C GLU A 249 16.72 -26.45 1.87
N ASN A 250 15.66 -27.13 2.32
CA ASN A 250 14.80 -26.72 3.42
C ASN A 250 14.05 -25.40 3.25
N PHE A 251 14.09 -24.78 2.06
CA PHE A 251 13.26 -23.64 1.69
C PHE A 251 12.08 -24.07 0.80
N TYR A 252 10.87 -23.76 1.23
CA TYR A 252 9.63 -24.18 0.60
C TYR A 252 8.74 -22.97 0.31
N ILE A 253 8.06 -23.01 -0.84
CA ILE A 253 7.12 -21.96 -1.24
C ILE A 253 5.73 -22.58 -1.35
N GLY A 254 4.79 -22.03 -0.58
CA GLY A 254 3.36 -22.27 -0.71
C GLY A 254 2.71 -21.04 -1.33
N ASP A 255 2.52 -21.06 -2.65
CA ASP A 255 1.94 -19.93 -3.39
C ASP A 255 0.40 -20.02 -3.46
N ILE A 256 -0.28 -19.03 -2.90
CA ILE A 256 -1.75 -18.95 -2.91
C ILE A 256 -2.31 -18.32 -4.19
N ALA A 257 -1.48 -17.95 -5.17
CA ALA A 257 -1.94 -17.32 -6.42
C ALA A 257 -3.00 -18.14 -7.19
N THR A 258 -3.09 -19.45 -6.92
CA THR A 258 -4.10 -20.34 -7.52
C THR A 258 -5.43 -20.39 -6.74
N ALA A 259 -5.48 -19.80 -5.55
CA ALA A 259 -6.70 -19.75 -4.75
C ALA A 259 -7.73 -18.82 -5.40
N THR A 260 -9.02 -19.18 -5.28
CA THR A 260 -10.10 -18.31 -5.75
C THR A 260 -10.08 -16.96 -5.03
N ASN A 261 -9.78 -16.99 -3.72
CA ASN A 261 -9.49 -15.81 -2.93
C ASN A 261 -8.12 -16.01 -2.24
N PRO A 262 -7.17 -15.08 -2.38
CA PRO A 262 -5.91 -15.12 -1.65
C PRO A 262 -6.14 -14.66 -0.20
N ASP A 263 -6.81 -15.50 0.59
CA ASP A 263 -7.27 -15.16 1.94
C ASP A 263 -6.64 -16.04 3.04
N GLN A 264 -7.04 -15.79 4.30
CA GLN A 264 -6.57 -16.52 5.47
C GLN A 264 -6.84 -18.03 5.37
N THR A 265 -7.96 -18.43 4.76
CA THR A 265 -8.33 -19.83 4.60
C THR A 265 -7.42 -20.52 3.60
N ALA A 266 -7.10 -19.85 2.48
CA ALA A 266 -6.14 -20.35 1.51
C ALA A 266 -4.76 -20.57 2.15
N ALA A 267 -4.28 -19.58 2.91
CA ALA A 267 -3.01 -19.68 3.63
C ALA A 267 -3.01 -20.80 4.68
N GLN A 268 -4.07 -20.93 5.48
CA GLN A 268 -4.21 -22.00 6.47
C GLN A 268 -4.18 -23.39 5.83
N ASN A 269 -4.85 -23.57 4.69
CA ASN A 269 -4.88 -24.84 3.97
C ASN A 269 -3.49 -25.23 3.45
N LEU A 270 -2.75 -24.28 2.85
CA LEU A 270 -1.38 -24.53 2.39
C LEU A 270 -0.43 -24.81 3.56
N ALA A 271 -0.47 -24.00 4.61
CA ALA A 271 0.35 -24.24 5.80
C ALA A 271 0.07 -25.64 6.38
N THR A 272 -1.22 -26.01 6.53
CA THR A 272 -1.61 -27.35 7.01
C THR A 272 -1.03 -28.46 6.15
N GLN A 273 -1.02 -28.29 4.82
CA GLN A 273 -0.49 -29.28 3.88
C GLN A 273 1.00 -29.54 4.12
N PHE A 274 1.80 -28.49 4.23
CA PHE A 274 3.25 -28.59 4.48
C PHE A 274 3.55 -29.12 5.88
N LEU A 275 2.88 -28.59 6.91
CA LEU A 275 3.09 -29.01 8.29
C LEU A 275 2.69 -30.48 8.54
N SER A 276 1.62 -30.95 7.90
CA SER A 276 1.15 -32.35 8.08
C SER A 276 1.93 -33.36 7.23
N ASN A 277 2.52 -32.93 6.11
CA ASN A 277 3.23 -33.79 5.18
C ASN A 277 4.55 -33.13 4.78
N PRO A 278 5.49 -32.98 5.72
CA PRO A 278 6.74 -32.28 5.47
C PRO A 278 7.54 -33.03 4.39
N PRO A 279 8.21 -32.33 3.46
CA PRO A 279 9.02 -32.98 2.42
C PRO A 279 10.23 -33.77 2.97
N LYS A 280 10.62 -33.49 4.22
CA LYS A 280 11.71 -34.11 4.99
C LYS A 280 11.31 -34.29 6.45
N ASP A 281 12.19 -34.88 7.26
CA ASP A 281 12.04 -34.93 8.72
C ASP A 281 12.31 -33.52 9.30
N ILE A 282 11.25 -32.72 9.46
CA ILE A 282 11.30 -31.35 9.99
C ILE A 282 10.72 -31.31 11.40
N ASP A 283 11.52 -30.87 12.37
CA ASP A 283 11.13 -30.74 13.78
C ASP A 283 10.64 -29.31 14.12
N VAL A 284 11.17 -28.29 13.44
CA VAL A 284 10.84 -26.86 13.66
C VAL A 284 10.52 -26.18 12.32
N TRP A 285 9.45 -25.37 12.30
CA TRP A 285 9.00 -24.63 11.14
C TRP A 285 9.10 -23.12 11.35
N LEU A 286 9.73 -22.46 10.39
CA LEU A 286 9.79 -21.02 10.26
C LEU A 286 8.90 -20.63 9.08
N ILE A 287 7.89 -19.79 9.33
CA ILE A 287 6.89 -19.45 8.31
C ILE A 287 6.91 -17.94 8.07
N GLY A 288 7.57 -17.52 6.99
CA GLY A 288 7.51 -16.15 6.51
C GLY A 288 6.24 -15.91 5.71
N THR A 289 5.54 -14.81 5.98
CA THR A 289 4.36 -14.44 5.19
C THR A 289 4.41 -12.96 4.78
N PRO A 290 3.87 -12.61 3.61
CA PRO A 290 3.86 -11.23 3.16
C PRO A 290 2.70 -10.40 3.73
N ALA A 291 1.75 -10.96 4.50
CA ALA A 291 0.61 -10.20 5.03
C ALA A 291 0.01 -10.84 6.29
N ASP A 292 -0.55 -10.02 7.18
CA ASP A 292 -1.20 -10.42 8.44
C ASP A 292 -2.08 -11.67 8.31
N LEU A 293 -3.00 -11.64 7.34
CA LEU A 293 -4.00 -12.70 7.17
C LEU A 293 -3.38 -14.07 6.84
N TYR A 294 -2.19 -14.09 6.24
CA TYR A 294 -1.46 -15.33 5.96
C TYR A 294 -0.75 -15.85 7.22
N SER A 295 -0.20 -14.97 8.06
CA SER A 295 0.33 -15.37 9.36
C SER A 295 -0.76 -15.82 10.32
N VAL A 296 -1.96 -15.22 10.30
CA VAL A 296 -3.13 -15.78 11.00
C VAL A 296 -3.45 -17.19 10.49
N GLY A 297 -3.45 -17.39 9.17
CA GLY A 297 -3.67 -18.70 8.56
C GLY A 297 -2.64 -19.75 9.00
N ALA A 298 -1.36 -19.38 8.98
CA ALA A 298 -0.25 -20.22 9.42
C ALA A 298 -0.35 -20.57 10.91
N ALA A 299 -0.64 -19.59 11.76
CA ALA A 299 -0.76 -19.80 13.20
C ALA A 299 -1.96 -20.70 13.56
N ASN A 300 -3.10 -20.51 12.90
CA ASN A 300 -4.25 -21.41 13.04
C ASN A 300 -3.95 -22.85 12.55
N ALA A 301 -3.10 -23.01 11.53
CA ALA A 301 -2.65 -24.33 11.08
C ALA A 301 -1.77 -25.01 12.15
N ALA A 302 -0.82 -24.26 12.72
CA ALA A 302 0.03 -24.76 13.80
C ALA A 302 -0.79 -25.17 15.03
N GLU A 303 -1.74 -24.35 15.47
CA GLU A 303 -2.62 -24.65 16.59
C GLU A 303 -3.43 -25.93 16.34
N LYS A 304 -4.05 -26.04 15.15
CA LYS A 304 -4.85 -27.21 14.77
C LYS A 304 -4.06 -28.52 14.78
N LEU A 305 -2.76 -28.45 14.49
CA LEU A 305 -1.86 -29.60 14.47
C LEU A 305 -1.15 -29.83 15.82
N GLY A 306 -1.36 -28.96 16.82
CA GLY A 306 -0.67 -29.02 18.11
C GLY A 306 0.82 -28.70 18.00
N MET A 307 1.20 -27.83 17.06
CA MET A 307 2.59 -27.48 16.72
C MET A 307 2.97 -26.05 17.11
N THR A 308 2.16 -25.36 17.92
CA THR A 308 2.40 -23.96 18.31
C THR A 308 3.77 -23.71 18.93
N ASP A 309 4.36 -24.70 19.61
CA ASP A 309 5.68 -24.57 20.25
C ASP A 309 6.84 -24.72 19.25
N THR A 310 6.61 -25.40 18.12
CA THR A 310 7.64 -25.71 17.11
C THR A 310 7.42 -24.98 15.78
N VAL A 311 6.43 -24.09 15.72
CA VAL A 311 6.16 -23.22 14.58
C VAL A 311 6.27 -21.77 15.03
N CYS A 312 6.99 -20.97 14.26
CA CYS A 312 7.00 -19.52 14.36
C CYS A 312 6.63 -18.90 13.02
N THR A 313 5.76 -17.91 13.03
CA THR A 313 5.45 -17.10 11.86
C THR A 313 5.69 -15.63 12.12
N ALA A 314 6.15 -14.95 11.06
CA ALA A 314 6.36 -13.51 11.01
C ALA A 314 5.84 -12.97 9.68
N CYS A 315 5.35 -11.72 9.67
CA CYS A 315 4.84 -11.10 8.45
C CYS A 315 5.25 -9.63 8.26
N GLN A 316 4.98 -9.11 7.06
CA GLN A 316 4.79 -7.67 6.85
C GLN A 316 3.33 -7.30 7.17
N GLY A 317 3.15 -6.20 7.91
CA GLY A 317 1.88 -5.83 8.54
C GLY A 317 1.98 -5.97 10.06
N GLY A 318 0.87 -5.97 10.80
CA GLY A 318 0.94 -6.05 12.26
C GLY A 318 -0.31 -5.59 13.01
N VAL A 319 -1.31 -5.04 12.31
CA VAL A 319 -2.58 -4.61 12.93
C VAL A 319 -3.26 -5.78 13.62
N ALA A 320 -3.36 -6.93 12.93
CA ALA A 320 -4.01 -8.09 13.52
C ALA A 320 -3.15 -8.73 14.63
N LEU A 321 -1.81 -8.57 14.60
CA LEU A 321 -0.96 -9.08 15.67
C LEU A 321 -1.19 -8.33 16.99
N ALA A 322 -1.25 -7.00 16.93
CA ALA A 322 -1.53 -6.17 18.09
C ALA A 322 -2.89 -6.54 18.73
N SER A 323 -3.95 -6.64 17.91
CA SER A 323 -5.29 -7.05 18.36
C SER A 323 -5.30 -8.43 19.03
N ARG A 324 -4.44 -9.36 18.58
CA ARG A 324 -4.29 -10.69 19.18
C ARG A 324 -3.61 -10.61 20.54
N PHE A 325 -2.54 -9.85 20.67
CA PHE A 325 -1.86 -9.65 21.95
C PHE A 325 -2.79 -8.99 22.98
N ASP A 326 -3.57 -7.98 22.58
CA ASP A 326 -4.59 -7.36 23.43
C ASP A 326 -5.65 -8.36 23.90
N SER A 327 -6.01 -9.31 23.04
CA SER A 327 -6.95 -10.39 23.33
C SER A 327 -6.33 -11.52 24.16
N GLY A 328 -5.04 -11.42 24.52
CA GLY A 328 -4.30 -12.44 25.26
C GLY A 328 -3.97 -13.70 24.44
N ILE A 329 -4.04 -13.61 23.10
CA ILE A 329 -3.65 -14.68 22.19
C ILE A 329 -2.14 -14.62 21.99
N ASP A 330 -1.47 -15.73 22.27
CA ASP A 330 -0.01 -15.87 22.20
C ASP A 330 0.34 -17.20 21.55
N ASP A 331 0.16 -17.25 20.23
CA ASP A 331 0.28 -18.46 19.41
C ASP A 331 1.54 -18.43 18.54
N ALA A 332 1.56 -19.17 17.43
CA ALA A 332 2.74 -19.27 16.58
C ALA A 332 3.10 -17.94 15.86
N TRP A 333 2.22 -16.94 15.81
CA TRP A 333 2.55 -15.64 15.22
C TRP A 333 3.22 -14.73 16.27
N ARG A 334 4.54 -14.53 16.11
CA ARG A 334 5.38 -13.87 17.13
C ARG A 334 5.82 -12.47 16.74
N PHE A 335 6.06 -12.22 15.46
CA PHE A 335 6.66 -10.96 14.98
C PHE A 335 5.88 -10.37 13.82
N ALA A 336 5.92 -9.04 13.71
CA ALA A 336 5.48 -8.34 12.52
C ALA A 336 6.47 -7.22 12.16
N ILE A 337 6.70 -7.02 10.87
CA ILE A 337 7.42 -5.88 10.33
C ILE A 337 6.37 -4.87 9.89
N PHE A 338 6.22 -3.82 10.68
CA PHE A 338 5.03 -3.01 10.72
C PHE A 338 5.30 -1.52 10.53
N THR A 339 4.42 -0.88 9.78
CA THR A 339 4.26 0.57 9.75
C THR A 339 2.80 0.86 10.03
N SER A 340 2.53 1.62 11.09
CA SER A 340 1.16 2.00 11.43
C SER A 340 0.48 2.77 10.30
N GLN A 341 -0.81 2.52 10.11
CA GLN A 341 -1.66 3.23 9.16
C GLN A 341 -1.65 4.73 9.43
N GLN A 342 -1.45 5.17 10.68
CA GLN A 342 -1.32 6.59 11.00
C GLN A 342 -0.09 7.24 10.36
N ILE A 343 1.04 6.53 10.28
CA ILE A 343 2.25 7.01 9.59
C ILE A 343 2.07 6.94 8.07
N TYR A 344 1.44 5.88 7.59
CA TYR A 344 1.22 5.66 6.16
C TYR A 344 0.25 6.69 5.55
N ALA A 345 -0.84 7.00 6.25
CA ALA A 345 -1.91 7.82 5.72
C ALA A 345 -1.52 9.29 5.50
N GLU A 346 -0.59 9.84 6.29
CA GLU A 346 -0.18 11.25 6.16
C GLU A 346 0.28 11.61 4.74
N PRO A 347 1.32 10.97 4.16
CA PRO A 347 1.80 11.34 2.83
C PRO A 347 0.76 11.08 1.74
N ILE A 348 -0.14 10.10 1.90
CA ILE A 348 -1.22 9.83 0.92
C ILE A 348 -2.22 10.98 0.90
N ILE A 349 -2.73 11.37 2.07
CA ILE A 349 -3.73 12.44 2.19
C ILE A 349 -3.12 13.78 1.77
N CYS A 350 -1.92 14.08 2.22
CA CYS A 350 -1.25 15.33 1.88
C CYS A 350 -0.84 15.40 0.40
N MET A 351 -0.50 14.27 -0.23
CA MET A 351 -0.26 14.21 -1.67
C MET A 351 -1.54 14.42 -2.50
N LEU A 352 -2.66 13.79 -2.12
CA LEU A 352 -3.95 14.08 -2.77
C LEU A 352 -4.34 15.55 -2.60
N TRP A 353 -4.16 16.11 -1.41
CA TRP A 353 -4.40 17.54 -1.17
C TRP A 353 -3.53 18.42 -2.07
N ALA A 354 -2.24 18.10 -2.21
CA ALA A 354 -1.31 18.85 -3.06
C ALA A 354 -1.72 18.81 -4.55
N PHE A 355 -2.29 17.70 -5.01
CA PHE A 355 -2.82 17.59 -6.37
C PHE A 355 -4.08 18.44 -6.56
N MET A 356 -5.07 18.26 -5.68
CA MET A 356 -6.36 18.98 -5.75
C MET A 356 -6.23 20.50 -5.55
N SER A 357 -5.23 20.94 -4.78
CA SER A 357 -4.90 22.36 -4.58
C SER A 357 -4.06 22.97 -5.72
N GLY A 358 -3.52 22.14 -6.61
CA GLY A 358 -2.59 22.57 -7.66
C GLY A 358 -1.19 22.91 -7.14
N GLN A 359 -0.86 22.60 -5.88
CA GLN A 359 0.49 22.78 -5.32
C GLN A 359 1.52 21.91 -6.06
N ALA A 360 1.13 20.70 -6.46
CA ALA A 360 1.99 19.75 -7.16
C ALA A 360 1.21 18.89 -8.15
N THR A 361 1.94 18.21 -9.03
CA THR A 361 1.42 17.17 -9.92
C THR A 361 2.08 15.83 -9.56
N PRO A 362 1.59 14.70 -10.10
CA PRO A 362 2.28 13.41 -9.97
C PRO A 362 3.77 13.42 -10.34
N ASP A 363 4.19 14.28 -11.28
CA ASP A 363 5.59 14.38 -11.73
C ASP A 363 6.46 15.35 -10.90
N THR A 364 5.85 16.18 -10.04
CA THR A 364 6.60 17.19 -9.27
C THR A 364 6.61 16.94 -7.77
N ILE A 365 5.81 15.99 -7.29
CA ILE A 365 5.78 15.58 -5.89
C ILE A 365 7.02 14.74 -5.55
N TYR A 366 7.65 15.01 -4.40
CA TYR A 366 8.79 14.26 -3.86
C TYR A 366 9.93 13.97 -4.87
N PRO A 367 10.53 14.97 -5.52
CA PRO A 367 11.58 14.76 -6.54
C PRO A 367 12.80 13.98 -6.01
N GLU A 368 13.07 14.04 -4.71
CA GLU A 368 14.12 13.27 -4.04
C GLU A 368 13.85 11.75 -4.06
N TRP A 369 12.60 11.33 -4.15
CA TRP A 369 12.14 9.93 -4.12
C TRP A 369 11.97 9.28 -5.50
N VAL A 370 12.40 9.96 -6.57
CA VAL A 370 12.37 9.40 -7.92
C VAL A 370 13.54 8.44 -8.12
N ASP A 371 13.23 7.17 -8.41
CA ASP A 371 14.19 6.16 -8.88
C ASP A 371 14.41 6.35 -10.38
N VAL A 372 15.65 6.70 -10.77
CA VAL A 372 15.99 6.96 -12.18
C VAL A 372 15.76 5.77 -13.12
N ASN A 373 15.56 4.57 -12.57
CA ASN A 373 15.31 3.35 -13.33
C ASN A 373 13.83 2.92 -13.34
N ASP A 374 12.98 3.47 -12.47
CA ASP A 374 11.58 3.07 -12.26
C ASP A 374 10.72 4.28 -11.86
N LYS A 375 10.53 5.20 -12.81
CA LYS A 375 9.86 6.49 -12.62
C LYS A 375 8.60 6.71 -13.47
N GLY A 376 8.10 5.64 -14.10
CA GLY A 376 6.86 5.64 -14.89
C GLY A 376 7.02 5.89 -16.39
N ASP A 377 8.25 6.11 -16.88
CA ASP A 377 8.54 6.37 -18.31
C ASP A 377 7.79 5.41 -19.26
N VAL A 378 7.12 5.96 -20.27
CA VAL A 378 6.50 5.18 -21.33
C VAL A 378 7.53 4.89 -22.40
N LYS A 379 7.66 3.61 -22.77
CA LYS A 379 8.63 3.15 -23.76
C LYS A 379 7.95 2.56 -25.00
N ASP A 380 8.57 2.72 -26.16
CA ASP A 380 8.17 2.03 -27.38
C ASP A 380 8.57 0.53 -27.35
N GLU A 381 8.17 -0.23 -28.37
CA GLU A 381 8.51 -1.66 -28.51
C GLU A 381 10.03 -1.92 -28.58
N ASN A 382 10.85 -0.90 -28.84
CA ASN A 382 12.31 -0.98 -28.88
C ASN A 382 12.96 -0.56 -27.56
N GLY A 383 12.17 -0.19 -26.55
CA GLY A 383 12.63 0.27 -25.25
C GLY A 383 13.05 1.75 -25.20
N ASN A 384 12.79 2.53 -26.25
CA ASN A 384 13.07 3.97 -26.25
C ASN A 384 11.98 4.72 -25.48
N VAL A 385 12.38 5.63 -24.60
CA VAL A 385 11.45 6.51 -23.88
C VAL A 385 10.76 7.44 -24.88
N ILE A 386 9.42 7.41 -24.92
CA ILE A 386 8.57 8.27 -25.75
C ILE A 386 7.81 9.30 -24.90
N GLU A 387 7.63 9.03 -23.61
CA GLU A 387 7.09 9.94 -22.62
C GLU A 387 7.86 9.76 -21.31
N GLU A 388 8.37 10.87 -20.75
CA GLU A 388 9.15 10.86 -19.52
C GLU A 388 8.26 11.22 -18.34
N HIS A 389 8.35 10.42 -17.28
CA HIS A 389 7.68 10.68 -16.01
C HIS A 389 8.70 10.76 -14.87
N ASN A 390 8.26 11.33 -13.75
CA ASN A 390 9.05 11.44 -12.52
C ASN A 390 8.21 10.99 -11.32
N TYR A 391 7.50 9.87 -11.44
CA TYR A 391 6.70 9.34 -10.33
C TYR A 391 7.62 8.84 -9.21
N PRO A 392 7.47 9.37 -7.98
CA PRO A 392 8.30 8.94 -6.86
C PRO A 392 7.86 7.59 -6.31
N LYS A 393 8.80 6.91 -5.67
CA LYS A 393 8.59 5.71 -4.87
C LYS A 393 9.01 5.99 -3.43
N MET A 394 8.18 6.72 -2.70
CA MET A 394 8.45 7.01 -1.30
C MET A 394 8.38 5.73 -0.48
N MET A 395 9.42 5.46 0.29
CA MET A 395 9.44 4.35 1.23
C MET A 395 9.16 4.89 2.64
N LEU A 396 8.44 4.11 3.43
CA LEU A 396 8.16 4.40 4.83
C LEU A 396 9.04 3.56 5.75
N PRO A 397 9.40 4.08 6.93
CA PRO A 397 10.13 3.31 7.92
C PRO A 397 9.25 2.17 8.45
N VAL A 398 9.86 1.01 8.64
CA VAL A 398 9.25 -0.18 9.26
C VAL A 398 9.81 -0.39 10.66
N GLN A 399 8.99 -0.91 11.57
CA GLN A 399 9.39 -1.32 12.91
C GLN A 399 9.10 -2.81 13.08
N VAL A 400 10.00 -3.53 13.74
CA VAL A 400 9.69 -4.88 14.20
C VAL A 400 8.87 -4.75 15.46
N ILE A 401 7.66 -5.31 15.44
CA ILE A 401 6.82 -5.42 16.63
C ILE A 401 6.72 -6.86 17.11
N ASP A 402 6.69 -6.99 18.43
CA ASP A 402 6.47 -8.21 19.18
C ASP A 402 5.59 -7.91 20.41
N LYS A 403 5.40 -8.90 21.27
CA LYS A 403 4.56 -8.79 22.46
C LYS A 403 5.09 -7.77 23.48
N ASP A 404 6.39 -7.50 23.48
CA ASP A 404 7.03 -6.66 24.49
C ASP A 404 7.05 -5.18 24.09
N ASN A 405 7.02 -4.88 22.78
CA ASN A 405 7.20 -3.52 22.30
C ASN A 405 6.00 -2.91 21.54
N TYR A 406 5.00 -3.70 21.12
CA TYR A 406 3.95 -3.22 20.20
C TYR A 406 3.18 -2.01 20.75
N GLN A 407 2.86 -2.01 22.05
CA GLN A 407 2.11 -0.92 22.69
C GLN A 407 2.87 0.41 22.63
N ALA A 408 4.17 0.38 22.88
CA ALA A 408 5.01 1.58 22.84
C ALA A 408 5.11 2.16 21.42
N TYR A 409 5.22 1.29 20.40
CA TYR A 409 5.19 1.75 19.02
C TYR A 409 3.84 2.37 18.65
N LEU A 410 2.73 1.69 18.97
CA LEU A 410 1.39 2.16 18.63
C LEU A 410 1.03 3.50 19.31
N GLU A 411 1.36 3.68 20.59
CA GLU A 411 1.21 4.96 21.29
C GLU A 411 2.08 6.06 20.69
N TRP A 412 3.30 5.75 20.27
CA TRP A 412 4.12 6.72 19.56
C TRP A 412 3.49 7.15 18.23
N THR A 413 2.81 6.24 17.52
CA THR A 413 2.12 6.60 16.26
C THR A 413 0.93 7.53 16.50
N ASP A 414 0.27 7.41 17.66
CA ASP A 414 -0.78 8.34 18.07
C ASP A 414 -0.21 9.69 18.51
N LEU A 415 0.89 9.70 19.28
CA LEU A 415 1.60 10.94 19.58
C LEU A 415 1.99 11.68 18.30
N TYR A 416 2.44 10.96 17.27
CA TYR A 416 2.76 11.54 15.97
C TYR A 416 1.53 12.12 15.26
N ALA A 417 0.47 11.32 15.15
CA ALA A 417 -0.71 11.70 14.37
C ALA A 417 -1.54 12.79 15.07
N PHE A 418 -1.77 12.69 16.37
CA PHE A 418 -2.68 13.56 17.11
C PHE A 418 -1.96 14.69 17.84
N GLY A 419 -0.74 14.45 18.32
CA GLY A 419 0.04 15.40 19.10
C GLY A 419 -0.06 15.19 20.61
N PRO A 420 0.77 15.89 21.39
CA PRO A 420 0.85 15.69 22.84
C PRO A 420 -0.44 16.03 23.57
N GLY A 421 -0.97 15.07 24.35
CA GLY A 421 -2.13 15.28 25.22
C GLY A 421 -3.50 15.11 24.54
N GLU A 422 -3.51 14.80 23.24
CA GLU A 422 -4.73 14.44 22.51
C GLU A 422 -5.03 12.94 22.67
N GLU A 423 -6.32 12.56 22.68
CA GLU A 423 -6.73 11.15 22.73
C GLU A 423 -6.52 10.51 21.35
N GLY A 424 -5.70 9.45 21.33
CA GLY A 424 -5.41 8.66 20.13
C GLY A 424 -6.38 7.50 19.89
N VAL A 425 -6.02 6.63 18.95
CA VAL A 425 -6.77 5.38 18.65
C VAL A 425 -6.47 4.31 19.70
N TRP A 426 -5.22 4.21 20.10
CA TRP A 426 -4.70 3.27 21.06
C TRP A 426 -4.84 3.82 22.48
N LYS A 427 -4.98 2.91 23.45
CA LYS A 427 -5.25 3.23 24.86
C LYS A 427 -4.30 2.49 25.78
N TYR A 428 -3.01 2.56 25.46
CA TYR A 428 -1.93 2.01 26.26
C TYR A 428 -1.29 3.11 27.13
N GLU A 429 -0.14 2.82 27.72
CA GLU A 429 0.62 3.80 28.50
C GLU A 429 1.22 4.87 27.57
N PRO A 430 0.88 6.17 27.77
CA PRO A 430 1.27 7.21 26.84
C PRO A 430 2.77 7.34 26.64
N VAL A 431 3.19 7.38 25.38
CA VAL A 431 4.56 7.77 25.00
C VAL A 431 4.62 9.29 24.84
N THR A 432 5.70 9.91 25.32
CA THR A 432 5.88 11.37 25.26
C THR A 432 7.07 11.82 24.42
N ASP A 433 7.97 10.90 24.04
CA ASP A 433 9.11 11.23 23.20
C ASP A 433 8.78 10.99 21.72
N ILE A 434 8.51 12.08 21.01
CA ILE A 434 8.24 12.03 19.56
C ILE A 434 9.42 11.50 18.74
N ASN A 435 10.64 11.47 19.29
CA ASN A 435 11.83 10.98 18.61
C ASN A 435 12.12 9.50 18.92
N LEU A 436 11.24 8.82 19.66
CA LEU A 436 11.43 7.40 20.01
C LEU A 436 11.51 6.51 18.76
N PHE A 437 10.71 6.82 17.75
CA PHE A 437 10.78 6.22 16.42
C PHE A 437 10.82 7.31 15.35
N SER A 438 10.99 6.89 14.09
CA SER A 438 10.93 7.79 12.93
C SER A 438 9.68 7.55 12.11
N ALA A 439 9.03 8.63 11.68
CA ALA A 439 7.94 8.61 10.71
C ALA A 439 8.44 8.76 9.26
N LYS A 440 9.73 9.07 9.08
CA LYS A 440 10.35 9.35 7.78
C LYS A 440 11.64 8.56 7.59
N MET A 441 12.04 8.38 6.35
CA MET A 441 13.33 7.84 5.98
C MET A 441 13.92 8.66 4.84
N ASP A 442 15.20 8.47 4.54
CA ASP A 442 15.86 9.10 3.41
C ASP A 442 15.72 8.23 2.15
N PRO A 443 15.63 8.82 0.95
CA PRO A 443 15.66 8.07 -0.30
C PRO A 443 16.93 7.22 -0.40
N PRO A 444 16.83 5.94 -0.84
CA PRO A 444 18.02 5.13 -1.02
C PRO A 444 18.95 5.70 -2.08
N GLU A 445 20.27 5.69 -1.83
CA GLU A 445 21.28 6.20 -2.77
C GLU A 445 21.19 5.55 -4.16
N TYR A 446 20.78 4.28 -4.23
CA TYR A 446 20.65 3.57 -5.50
C TYR A 446 19.56 4.13 -6.42
N TYR A 447 18.62 4.94 -5.91
CA TYR A 447 17.63 5.65 -6.74
C TYR A 447 18.29 6.65 -7.68
N LYS A 448 19.52 7.09 -7.39
CA LYS A 448 20.25 8.06 -8.21
C LYS A 448 21.23 7.42 -9.20
N ILE A 449 21.35 6.09 -9.20
CA ILE A 449 22.30 5.36 -10.04
C ILE A 449 21.56 4.73 -11.22
N LYS A 450 21.89 5.17 -12.44
CA LYS A 450 21.35 4.58 -13.67
C LYS A 450 22.00 3.22 -13.94
N LYS A 451 21.19 2.17 -14.07
CA LYS A 451 21.64 0.79 -14.31
C LYS A 451 21.84 0.48 -15.80
#